data_AF-A0A2V6C9A3-F1
#
_entry.id   AF-A0A2V6C9A3-F1
#
_cell.length_a   1.000
_cell.length_b   1.000
_cell.length_c   1.000
_cell.angle_alpha   90.00
_cell.angle_beta   90.00
_cell.angle_gamma   90.00
#
_symmetry.space_group_name_H-M   'P 1'
#
loop_
_entity.id
_entity.type
_entity.pdbx_description
1 polymer ?
#
loop_
_entity_poly.entity_id
_entity_poly.type
_entity_poly.pdbx_seq_one_letter_code
_entity_poly.pdbx_strand_id
1 'polypeptide(L)'
;MTTPTTPAKGLEGVVAASTRLSDVRGDIGQLIYCGYDINKLAGNVTFEEIIHLLHHDHLPNRKELDELKGLLAAKRELPKGVVEIIRKFPKDTPPMYAIRTAVS
;
A
#
# COMPACT_ATOMS: atom_id res chain seq x y z
N MET A 1 -7.98 -25.32 36.30
CA MET A 1 -6.83 -24.38 36.29
C MET A 1 -6.63 -23.93 34.85
N THR A 2 -7.13 -22.75 34.49
CA THR A 2 -6.94 -22.16 33.17
C THR A 2 -5.65 -21.36 33.20
N THR A 3 -4.59 -21.90 32.62
CA THR A 3 -3.31 -21.20 32.46
C THR A 3 -3.55 -19.96 31.61
N PRO A 4 -3.13 -18.75 32.04
CA PRO A 4 -3.25 -17.56 31.20
C PRO A 4 -2.37 -17.74 29.96
N THR A 5 -3.00 -17.84 28.79
CA THR A 5 -2.32 -17.87 27.49
C THR A 5 -1.46 -16.62 27.38
N THR A 6 -0.15 -16.79 27.47
CA THR A 6 0.81 -15.71 27.20
C THR A 6 0.53 -15.21 25.78
N PRO A 7 0.28 -13.91 25.56
CA PRO A 7 0.03 -13.40 24.22
C PRO A 7 1.23 -13.72 23.33
N ALA A 8 0.96 -14.23 22.12
CA ALA A 8 1.99 -14.60 21.17
C ALA A 8 2.92 -13.39 20.91
N LYS A 9 4.23 -13.63 20.99
CA LYS A 9 5.24 -12.59 20.79
C LYS A 9 5.09 -12.03 19.37
N GLY A 10 4.90 -10.72 19.23
CA GLY A 10 4.75 -10.08 17.92
C GLY A 10 3.44 -10.40 17.18
N LEU A 11 2.39 -10.87 17.88
CA LEU A 11 1.08 -11.22 17.29
C LEU A 11 1.12 -12.41 16.31
N GLU A 12 2.10 -13.29 16.43
CA GLU A 12 2.17 -14.50 15.61
C GLU A 12 0.91 -15.36 15.77
N GLY A 13 0.26 -15.69 14.65
CA GLY A 13 -0.99 -16.47 14.63
C GLY A 13 -2.23 -15.73 15.14
N VAL A 14 -2.14 -14.45 15.49
CA VAL A 14 -3.27 -13.66 15.99
C VAL A 14 -3.99 -12.97 14.83
N VAL A 15 -5.27 -13.27 14.65
CA VAL A 15 -6.13 -12.56 13.69
C VAL A 15 -6.44 -11.16 14.24
N ALA A 16 -5.75 -10.15 13.72
CA ALA A 16 -5.94 -8.75 14.15
C ALA A 16 -7.13 -8.06 13.46
N ALA A 17 -7.45 -8.45 12.22
CA ALA A 17 -8.55 -7.90 11.43
C ALA A 17 -8.94 -8.85 10.29
N SER A 18 -10.16 -8.68 9.77
CA SER A 18 -10.59 -9.28 8.49
C SER A 18 -10.33 -8.30 7.34
N THR A 19 -9.93 -8.80 6.18
CA THR A 19 -9.65 -7.97 5.00
C THR A 19 -10.15 -8.63 3.71
N ARG A 20 -10.58 -7.80 2.76
CA ARG A 20 -10.88 -8.19 1.38
C ARG A 20 -9.73 -7.93 0.41
N LEU A 21 -8.69 -7.21 0.86
CA LEU A 21 -7.68 -6.61 -0.03
C LEU A 21 -6.70 -7.64 -0.58
N SER A 22 -6.26 -8.59 0.25
CA SER A 22 -5.25 -9.56 -0.17
C SER A 22 -5.28 -10.84 0.62
N ASP A 23 -4.81 -11.92 0.00
CA ASP A 23 -4.55 -13.22 0.63
C ASP A 23 -3.11 -13.65 0.33
N VAL A 24 -2.34 -13.91 1.39
CA VAL A 24 -0.92 -14.30 1.32
C VAL A 24 -0.79 -15.75 1.77
N ARG A 25 -0.56 -16.66 0.83
CA ARG A 25 -0.46 -18.10 1.08
C ARG A 25 1.00 -18.52 0.92
N GLY A 26 1.76 -18.32 1.99
CA GLY A 26 3.22 -18.55 1.99
C GLY A 26 3.63 -20.01 1.82
N ASP A 27 2.77 -20.95 2.21
CA ASP A 27 2.95 -22.39 2.05
C ASP A 27 2.99 -22.84 0.59
N ILE A 28 2.17 -22.22 -0.26
CA ILE A 28 2.13 -22.49 -1.72
C ILE A 28 2.72 -21.36 -2.56
N GLY A 29 3.31 -20.34 -1.92
CA GLY A 29 3.97 -19.21 -2.60
C GLY A 29 3.03 -18.31 -3.41
N GLN A 30 1.78 -18.17 -2.99
CA GLN A 30 0.77 -17.39 -3.73
C GLN A 30 0.44 -16.06 -3.04
N LEU A 31 0.31 -15.01 -3.85
CA LEU A 31 -0.19 -13.70 -3.43
C LEU A 31 -1.38 -13.30 -4.30
N ILE A 32 -2.50 -12.99 -3.65
CA ILE A 32 -3.76 -12.62 -4.31
C ILE A 32 -4.14 -11.21 -3.89
N TYR A 33 -4.47 -10.34 -4.85
CA TYR A 33 -5.04 -9.00 -4.61
C TYR A 33 -6.50 -8.96 -5.07
N CYS A 34 -7.43 -8.68 -4.16
CA CYS A 34 -8.88 -8.60 -4.44
C CYS A 34 -9.40 -9.76 -5.33
N GLY A 35 -8.90 -10.99 -5.11
CA GLY A 35 -9.26 -12.18 -5.89
C GLY A 35 -8.41 -12.47 -7.13
N TYR A 36 -7.51 -11.58 -7.53
CA TYR A 36 -6.60 -11.75 -8.66
C TYR A 36 -5.22 -12.24 -8.21
N ASP A 37 -4.70 -13.30 -8.84
CA ASP A 37 -3.31 -13.73 -8.63
C ASP A 37 -2.33 -12.65 -9.11
N ILE A 38 -1.35 -12.28 -8.28
CA ILE A 38 -0.38 -11.23 -8.59
C ILE A 38 0.37 -11.51 -9.90
N ASN A 39 0.60 -12.78 -10.25
CA ASN A 39 1.30 -13.16 -11.48
C ASN A 39 0.47 -12.87 -12.74
N LYS A 40 -0.86 -12.78 -12.61
CA LYS A 40 -1.74 -12.36 -13.71
C LYS A 40 -1.78 -10.84 -13.85
N LEU A 41 -1.52 -10.11 -12.78
CA LEU A 41 -1.53 -8.64 -12.76
C LEU A 41 -0.17 -8.08 -13.20
N ALA A 42 0.93 -8.63 -12.67
CA ALA A 42 2.27 -8.15 -12.92
C ALA A 42 2.60 -8.13 -14.42
N GLY A 43 2.99 -6.96 -14.92
CA GLY A 43 3.30 -6.74 -16.34
C GLY A 43 2.08 -6.54 -17.27
N ASN A 44 0.87 -6.82 -16.79
CA ASN A 44 -0.36 -6.68 -17.59
C ASN A 44 -1.20 -5.47 -17.21
N VAL A 45 -1.06 -4.97 -15.96
CA VAL A 45 -1.78 -3.78 -15.48
C VAL A 45 -0.81 -2.74 -14.93
N THR A 46 -1.24 -1.49 -14.99
CA THR A 46 -0.52 -0.33 -14.47
C THR A 46 -0.72 -0.17 -12.96
N PHE A 47 0.14 0.63 -12.33
CA PHE A 47 0.03 0.93 -10.91
C PHE A 47 -1.30 1.61 -10.56
N GLU A 48 -1.79 2.52 -11.40
CA GLU A 48 -3.09 3.17 -11.19
C GLU A 48 -4.26 2.18 -11.27
N GLU A 49 -4.20 1.16 -12.13
CA GLU A 49 -5.21 0.10 -12.18
C GLU A 49 -5.23 -0.71 -10.88
N ILE A 50 -4.06 -0.99 -10.29
CA ILE A 50 -3.95 -1.64 -8.97
C ILE A 50 -4.50 -0.74 -7.86
N ILE A 51 -4.19 0.57 -7.88
CA ILE A 51 -4.77 1.50 -6.91
C ILE A 51 -6.29 1.45 -6.98
N HIS A 52 -6.85 1.50 -8.20
CA HIS A 52 -8.29 1.44 -8.39
C HIS A 52 -8.87 0.13 -7.84
N LEU A 53 -8.26 -1.01 -8.18
CA LEU A 53 -8.63 -2.34 -7.68
C LEU A 53 -8.69 -2.41 -6.16
N LEU A 54 -7.64 -1.94 -5.46
CA LEU A 54 -7.59 -2.01 -4.00
C LEU A 54 -8.65 -1.14 -3.33
N HIS A 55 -9.02 -0.02 -3.95
CA HIS A 55 -10.03 0.89 -3.39
C HIS A 55 -11.47 0.50 -3.76
N HIS A 56 -11.70 -0.05 -4.96
CA HIS A 56 -13.05 -0.26 -5.54
C HIS A 56 -13.41 -1.72 -5.80
N ASP A 57 -12.51 -2.67 -5.55
CA ASP A 57 -12.70 -4.12 -5.72
C ASP A 57 -12.84 -4.64 -7.16
N HIS A 58 -12.59 -3.79 -8.16
CA HIS A 58 -12.54 -4.18 -9.58
C HIS A 58 -11.45 -3.44 -10.34
N LEU A 59 -10.99 -4.03 -11.46
CA LEU A 59 -10.12 -3.32 -12.38
C LEU A 59 -10.93 -2.21 -13.08
N PRO A 60 -10.35 -1.01 -13.28
CA PRO A 60 -11.09 0.10 -13.84
C PRO A 60 -11.38 -0.13 -15.32
N ASN A 61 -12.51 0.38 -15.78
CA ASN A 61 -12.71 0.65 -17.19
C ASN A 61 -11.90 1.89 -17.62
N ARG A 62 -11.89 2.18 -18.93
CA ARG A 62 -11.10 3.30 -19.48
C ARG A 62 -11.42 4.66 -18.84
N LYS A 63 -12.71 4.94 -18.62
CA LYS A 63 -13.16 6.20 -18.03
C LYS A 63 -12.69 6.34 -16.59
N GLU A 64 -12.87 5.29 -15.78
CA GLU A 64 -12.43 5.26 -14.38
C GLU A 64 -10.90 5.43 -14.26
N LEU A 65 -10.15 4.80 -15.17
CA LEU A 65 -8.70 4.92 -15.20
C LEU A 65 -8.24 6.33 -15.58
N ASP A 66 -8.86 6.94 -16.58
CA ASP A 66 -8.53 8.30 -17.04
C ASP A 66 -8.87 9.34 -15.94
N GLU A 67 -10.00 9.17 -15.25
CA GLU A 67 -10.38 9.99 -14.10
C GLU A 67 -9.37 9.86 -12.93
N LEU A 68 -8.99 8.64 -12.57
CA LEU A 68 -8.02 8.40 -11.51
C LEU A 68 -6.64 8.99 -11.86
N LYS A 69 -6.17 8.79 -13.10
CA LYS A 69 -4.90 9.38 -13.57
C LYS A 69 -4.93 10.90 -13.54
N GLY A 70 -6.04 11.51 -13.95
CA GLY A 70 -6.25 12.96 -13.87
C GLY A 70 -6.19 13.47 -12.43
N LEU A 71 -6.88 12.80 -11.51
CA LEU A 71 -6.87 13.13 -10.08
C LEU A 71 -5.46 13.04 -9.49
N LEU A 72 -4.76 11.94 -9.74
CA LEU A 72 -3.39 11.74 -9.25
C LEU A 72 -2.44 12.79 -9.81
N ALA A 73 -2.51 13.08 -11.11
CA ALA A 73 -1.68 14.09 -11.75
C ALA A 73 -1.90 15.49 -11.16
N ALA A 74 -3.16 15.88 -10.93
CA ALA A 74 -3.51 17.16 -10.33
C ALA A 74 -3.05 17.32 -8.87
N LYS A 75 -2.71 16.22 -8.18
CA LYS A 75 -2.27 16.21 -6.78
C LYS A 75 -0.77 15.95 -6.60
N ARG A 76 0.03 15.99 -7.68
CA ARG A 76 1.49 15.76 -7.61
C ARG A 76 2.28 16.92 -6.97
N GLU A 77 1.75 18.13 -7.03
CA GLU A 77 2.46 19.30 -6.49
C GLU A 77 2.49 19.26 -4.96
N LEU A 78 3.70 19.36 -4.40
CA LEU A 78 3.91 19.39 -2.96
C LEU A 78 3.80 20.82 -2.42
N PRO A 79 3.21 21.04 -1.23
CA PRO A 79 3.21 22.35 -0.59
C PRO A 79 4.64 22.88 -0.41
N LYS A 80 4.85 24.18 -0.66
CA LYS A 80 6.19 24.81 -0.59
C LYS A 80 6.92 24.54 0.72
N GLY A 81 6.22 24.63 1.85
CA GLY A 81 6.79 24.36 3.17
C GLY A 81 7.34 22.94 3.33
N VAL A 82 6.67 21.93 2.75
CA VAL A 82 7.15 20.53 2.78
C VAL A 82 8.44 20.40 1.97
N VAL A 83 8.49 21.00 0.78
CA VAL A 83 9.71 20.99 -0.07
C VAL A 83 10.88 21.66 0.64
N GLU A 84 10.65 22.78 1.32
CA GLU A 84 11.69 23.48 2.09
C GLU A 84 12.23 22.64 3.25
N ILE A 85 11.36 21.92 3.97
CA ILE A 85 11.78 21.01 5.04
C ILE A 85 12.64 19.88 4.48
N ILE A 86 12.19 19.23 3.39
CA ILE A 86 12.96 18.15 2.74
C ILE A 86 14.35 18.62 2.34
N ARG A 87 14.46 19.84 1.79
CA ARG A 87 15.74 20.44 1.38
C ARG A 87 16.67 20.79 2.54
N LYS A 88 16.14 20.95 3.75
CA LYS A 88 16.90 21.28 4.96
C LYS A 88 17.42 20.04 5.70
N PHE A 89 17.00 18.84 5.30
CA PHE A 89 17.52 17.62 5.91
C PHE A 89 19.04 17.49 5.68
N PRO A 90 19.80 16.99 6.68
CA PRO A 90 21.17 16.54 6.46
C PRO A 90 21.26 15.59 5.27
N LYS A 91 22.32 15.69 4.46
CA LYS A 91 22.46 14.88 3.22
C LYS A 91 22.57 13.37 3.48
N ASP A 92 22.98 13.00 4.67
CA ASP A 92 23.12 11.64 5.17
C ASP A 92 21.83 11.14 5.88
N THR A 93 20.76 11.93 5.89
CA THR A 93 19.47 11.50 6.44
C THR A 93 18.99 10.25 5.70
N PRO A 94 18.71 9.14 6.43
CA PRO A 94 18.17 7.94 5.81
C PRO A 94 16.85 8.24 5.06
N PRO A 95 16.66 7.77 3.82
CA PRO A 95 15.48 8.11 3.01
C PRO A 95 14.15 7.82 3.70
N MET A 96 14.07 6.72 4.45
CA MET A 96 12.86 6.37 5.21
C MET A 96 12.54 7.38 6.33
N TYR A 97 13.55 8.00 6.95
CA TYR A 97 13.32 9.05 7.96
C TYR A 97 12.88 10.35 7.30
N ALA A 98 13.46 10.69 6.16
CA ALA A 98 13.05 11.86 5.38
C ALA A 98 11.58 11.74 4.92
N ILE A 99 11.19 10.59 4.35
CA ILE A 99 9.81 10.34 3.91
C ILE A 99 8.84 10.38 5.09
N ARG A 100 9.16 9.71 6.21
CA ARG A 100 8.33 9.74 7.43
C ARG A 100 8.07 11.17 7.89
N THR A 101 9.12 11.99 7.98
CA THR A 101 8.98 13.39 8.44
C THR A 101 8.28 14.27 7.41
N ALA A 102 8.47 14.04 6.11
CA ALA A 102 7.78 14.81 5.07
C ALA A 102 6.25 14.57 5.03
N VAL A 103 5.79 13.41 5.51
CA VAL A 103 4.37 13.02 5.55
C VAL A 103 3.67 13.42 6.87
N SER A 104 4.45 13.69 7.92
CA SER A 104 3.97 13.93 9.31
C SER A 104 3.29 15.29 9.53
#